data_AF-A0A9W8JYF7-F1
#
_entry.id   AF-A0A9W8JYF7-F1
#
_cell.length_a   1.000
_cell.length_b   1.000
_cell.length_c   1.000
_cell.angle_alpha   90.00
_cell.angle_beta   90.00
_cell.angle_gamma   90.00
#
_symmetry.space_group_name_H-M   'P 1'
#
loop_
_entity.id
_entity.type
_entity.pdbx_description
1 polymer ?
#
loop_
_entity_poly.entity_id
_entity_poly.type
_entity_poly.pdbx_seq_one_letter_code
_entity_poly.pdbx_strand_id
1 'polypeptide(L)'
;MVALTMPTAVSPVHSFKRLLRSPTRSQAQRAPPSSLTMQAEPPRLPANIIYEIARHLDLRGVLQVGLCSHRTHALVSPLLYHTIDLKSTTQCKITLLALSKRPATERSVHVRRLVVRPNNPEWSGDPSGEPDSATMLLEEERIAKLVNVLARKGHFVSLDTFEWDGLEMPGPDMWDALRISPRVWCTQDIAAALP
;
A
#
# COMPACT_ATOMS: atom_id res chain seq x y z
N MET A 1 -12.97 48.89 -16.23
CA MET A 1 -11.61 48.62 -16.71
C MET A 1 -10.65 48.91 -15.56
N VAL A 2 -10.30 47.89 -14.77
CA VAL A 2 -9.28 47.97 -13.71
C VAL A 2 -8.48 46.68 -13.82
N ALA A 3 -7.20 46.82 -14.19
CA ALA A 3 -6.25 45.72 -14.34
C ALA A 3 -5.70 45.35 -12.96
N LEU A 4 -5.86 44.08 -12.57
CA LEU A 4 -5.21 43.52 -11.39
C LEU A 4 -3.99 42.71 -11.83
N THR A 5 -2.83 43.33 -11.65
CA THR A 5 -1.51 42.78 -11.91
C THR A 5 -1.12 41.83 -10.77
N MET A 6 -0.83 40.58 -11.08
CA MET A 6 -0.25 39.60 -10.16
C MET A 6 1.28 39.67 -10.24
N PRO A 7 2.01 39.82 -9.12
CA PRO A 7 3.44 39.55 -9.10
C PRO A 7 3.72 38.07 -8.79
N THR A 8 4.28 37.38 -9.78
CA THR A 8 5.02 36.11 -9.65
C THR A 8 6.43 36.36 -9.11
N ALA A 9 6.83 35.71 -8.03
CA ALA A 9 8.22 35.29 -7.77
C ALA A 9 8.28 34.42 -6.50
N VAL A 10 8.62 33.13 -6.65
CA VAL A 10 9.12 32.31 -5.55
C VAL A 10 10.45 31.71 -5.98
N SER A 11 11.46 32.01 -5.17
CA SER A 11 12.89 31.78 -5.38
C SER A 11 13.29 30.28 -5.30
N PRO A 12 14.27 29.82 -6.08
CA PRO A 12 14.88 28.50 -5.94
C PRO A 12 15.94 28.49 -4.83
N VAL A 13 15.74 27.66 -3.80
CA VAL A 13 16.71 27.45 -2.72
C VAL A 13 17.88 26.62 -3.24
N HIS A 14 19.06 27.24 -3.25
CA HIS A 14 20.34 26.66 -3.63
C HIS A 14 20.86 25.63 -2.61
N SER A 15 21.27 24.47 -3.13
CA SER A 15 22.48 23.70 -2.80
C SER A 15 23.03 23.75 -1.36
N PHE A 16 22.59 22.81 -0.52
CA PHE A 16 23.38 22.32 0.63
C PHE A 16 24.48 21.35 0.14
N LYS A 17 25.54 21.90 -0.46
CA LYS A 17 26.79 21.15 -0.72
C LYS A 17 27.96 22.03 -0.32
N ARG A 18 28.31 21.98 0.97
CA ARG A 18 29.65 22.27 1.51
C ARG A 18 29.52 22.19 3.02
N LEU A 19 30.14 21.18 3.61
CA LEU A 19 30.88 21.21 4.88
C LEU A 19 31.17 19.78 5.33
N LEU A 20 32.06 19.10 4.61
CA LEU A 20 32.90 18.06 5.21
C LEU A 20 34.35 18.46 4.90
N ARG A 21 34.81 19.48 5.64
CA ARG A 21 36.23 19.78 5.80
C ARG A 21 36.79 18.73 6.77
N SER A 22 37.61 17.83 6.27
CA SER A 22 38.50 17.01 7.08
C SER A 22 39.65 17.86 7.61
N PRO A 23 39.95 17.85 8.93
CA PRO A 23 41.28 18.19 9.40
C PRO A 23 42.10 16.90 9.52
N THR A 24 43.15 16.85 8.72
CA THR A 24 44.34 16.02 8.91
C THR A 24 44.88 16.25 10.32
N ARG A 25 44.88 15.22 11.18
CA ARG A 25 45.59 15.25 12.45
C ARG A 25 46.64 14.15 12.49
N SER A 26 47.88 14.61 12.51
CA SER A 26 49.11 13.84 12.61
C SER A 26 49.12 12.93 13.84
N GLN A 27 49.34 11.65 13.57
CA GLN A 27 50.38 10.78 14.14
C GLN A 27 50.76 11.02 15.61
N ALA A 28 50.25 10.17 16.49
CA ALA A 28 50.92 9.76 17.72
C ALA A 28 50.75 8.24 17.85
N GLN A 29 51.86 7.51 17.66
CA GLN A 29 51.94 6.06 17.83
C GLN A 29 51.67 5.69 19.29
N ARG A 30 50.60 4.92 19.52
CA ARG A 30 50.43 4.09 20.71
C ARG A 30 50.00 2.71 20.23
N ALA A 31 50.77 1.69 20.60
CA ALA A 31 50.59 0.31 20.18
C ALA A 31 49.16 -0.20 20.45
N PRO A 32 48.54 -0.97 19.53
CA PRO A 32 47.23 -1.55 19.77
C PRO A 32 47.35 -2.77 20.69
N PRO A 33 46.52 -2.93 21.73
CA PRO A 33 46.23 -4.26 22.23
C PRO A 33 45.56 -5.04 21.09
N SER A 34 46.14 -6.18 20.72
CA SER A 34 45.59 -7.14 19.77
C SER A 34 44.32 -7.78 20.36
N SER A 35 43.26 -7.00 20.46
CA SER A 35 41.93 -7.49 20.76
C SER A 35 41.40 -8.10 19.47
N LEU A 36 41.54 -9.42 19.32
CA LEU A 36 40.74 -10.21 18.40
C LEU A 36 39.28 -10.14 18.87
N THR A 37 38.63 -9.00 18.68
CA THR A 37 37.18 -8.93 18.67
C THR A 37 36.75 -9.72 17.44
N MET A 38 36.60 -11.03 17.61
CA MET A 38 35.68 -11.83 16.81
C MET A 38 34.33 -11.13 16.94
N GLN A 39 34.01 -10.24 16.01
CA GLN A 39 32.64 -9.84 15.79
C GLN A 39 31.95 -11.07 15.22
N ALA A 40 31.54 -11.96 16.11
CA ALA A 40 30.64 -13.04 15.80
C ALA A 40 29.39 -12.36 15.25
N GLU A 41 29.21 -12.46 13.94
CA GLU A 41 28.00 -11.99 13.30
C GLU A 41 26.82 -12.66 14.03
N PRO A 42 25.84 -11.90 14.54
CA PRO A 42 24.76 -12.48 15.30
C PRO A 42 24.11 -13.58 14.45
N PRO A 43 23.84 -14.76 15.03
CA PRO A 43 23.29 -15.89 14.28
C PRO A 43 22.01 -15.44 13.57
N ARG A 44 22.07 -15.37 12.23
CA ARG A 44 20.96 -14.91 11.41
C ARG A 44 19.90 -16.00 11.39
N LEU A 45 18.70 -15.67 11.86
CA LEU A 45 17.57 -16.59 11.81
C LEU A 45 17.23 -16.92 10.33
N PRO A 46 16.97 -18.20 10.00
CA PRO A 46 16.50 -18.57 8.68
C PRO A 46 15.17 -17.88 8.31
N ALA A 47 15.02 -17.52 7.03
CA ALA A 47 13.88 -16.73 6.54
C ALA A 47 12.52 -17.43 6.76
N ASN A 48 12.48 -18.75 6.63
CA ASN A 48 11.30 -19.58 6.87
C ASN A 48 10.83 -19.51 8.33
N ILE A 49 11.76 -19.44 9.30
CA ILE A 49 11.40 -19.33 10.72
C ILE A 49 10.79 -17.95 11.00
N ILE A 50 11.36 -16.89 10.43
CA ILE A 50 10.81 -15.52 10.56
C ILE A 50 9.39 -15.47 9.97
N TYR A 51 9.19 -16.07 8.79
CA TYR A 51 7.89 -16.14 8.14
C TYR A 51 6.87 -16.93 8.99
N GLU A 52 7.26 -18.08 9.54
CA GLU A 52 6.37 -18.88 10.38
C GLU A 52 5.98 -18.16 11.68
N ILE A 53 6.94 -17.48 12.32
CA ILE A 53 6.65 -16.63 13.49
C ILE A 53 5.65 -15.54 13.09
N ALA A 54 5.88 -14.84 11.97
CA ALA A 54 4.99 -13.79 11.51
C ALA A 54 3.57 -14.30 11.23
N ARG A 55 3.43 -15.54 10.74
CA ARG A 55 2.11 -16.18 10.49
C ARG A 55 1.29 -16.37 11.77
N HIS A 56 1.93 -16.47 12.93
CA HIS A 56 1.26 -16.60 14.22
C HIS A 56 0.99 -15.25 14.92
N LEU A 57 1.45 -14.13 14.34
CA LEU A 57 1.21 -12.79 14.88
C LEU A 57 -0.08 -12.19 14.30
N ASP A 58 -0.63 -11.21 15.03
CA ASP A 58 -1.66 -10.34 14.49
C ASP A 58 -1.06 -9.35 13.46
N LEU A 59 -1.91 -8.68 12.68
CA LEU A 59 -1.46 -7.75 11.63
C LEU A 59 -0.51 -6.66 12.18
N ARG A 60 -0.74 -6.20 13.41
CA ARG A 60 0.11 -5.22 14.08
C ARG A 60 1.50 -5.79 14.36
N GLY A 61 1.58 -7.01 14.90
CA GLY A 61 2.85 -7.71 15.12
C GLY A 61 3.60 -7.95 13.82
N VAL A 62 2.92 -8.39 12.76
CA VAL A 62 3.53 -8.58 11.43
C VAL A 62 4.12 -7.27 10.90
N LEU A 63 3.40 -6.16 11.05
CA LEU A 63 3.90 -4.84 10.65
C LEU A 63 5.16 -4.45 11.44
N GLN A 64 5.15 -4.64 12.77
CA GLN A 64 6.31 -4.35 13.61
C GLN A 64 7.55 -5.16 13.19
N VAL A 65 7.38 -6.46 12.90
CA VAL A 65 8.47 -7.31 12.37
C VAL A 65 8.96 -6.80 11.01
N GLY A 66 8.04 -6.36 10.14
CA GLY A 66 8.37 -5.76 8.86
C GLY A 66 9.18 -4.47 9.01
N LEU A 67 8.92 -3.66 10.03
CA LEU A 67 9.63 -2.40 10.27
C LEU A 67 11.05 -2.59 10.83
N CYS A 68 11.41 -3.78 11.32
CA CYS A 68 12.76 -4.05 11.84
C CYS A 68 13.85 -4.00 10.75
N SER A 69 13.54 -4.37 9.50
CA SER A 69 14.50 -4.34 8.39
C SER A 69 13.82 -4.46 7.02
N HIS A 70 14.47 -4.00 5.94
CA HIS A 70 13.99 -4.22 4.57
C HIS A 70 13.84 -5.70 4.21
N ARG A 71 14.74 -6.56 4.70
CA ARG A 71 14.69 -8.01 4.46
C ARG A 71 13.47 -8.64 5.11
N THR A 72 13.20 -8.32 6.38
CA THR A 72 12.02 -8.82 7.09
C THR A 72 10.74 -8.29 6.45
N HIS A 73 10.71 -7.00 6.07
CA HIS A 73 9.59 -6.43 5.31
C HIS A 73 9.29 -7.24 4.04
N ALA A 74 10.30 -7.54 3.22
CA ALA A 74 10.12 -8.33 2.00
C ALA A 74 9.57 -9.75 2.30
N LEU A 75 10.06 -10.40 3.36
CA LEU A 75 9.58 -11.72 3.78
C LEU A 75 8.13 -11.71 4.25
N VAL A 76 7.70 -10.67 4.98
CA VAL A 76 6.34 -10.60 5.54
C VAL A 76 5.34 -9.86 4.66
N SER A 77 5.80 -9.26 3.54
CA SER A 77 4.93 -8.58 2.58
C SER A 77 3.77 -9.44 2.08
N PRO A 78 3.94 -10.76 1.81
CA PRO A 78 2.83 -11.64 1.46
C PRO A 78 1.73 -11.72 2.51
N LEU A 79 2.08 -11.61 3.81
CA LEU A 79 1.13 -11.62 4.91
C LEU A 79 0.46 -10.26 5.08
N LEU A 80 1.21 -9.17 4.94
CA LEU A 80 0.70 -7.80 5.10
C LEU A 80 -0.31 -7.40 4.02
N TYR A 81 -0.05 -7.79 2.78
CA TYR A 81 -0.88 -7.42 1.63
C TYR A 81 -1.85 -8.51 1.22
N HIS A 82 -1.92 -9.63 1.95
CA HIS A 82 -2.80 -10.76 1.63
C HIS A 82 -4.26 -10.33 1.49
N THR A 83 -4.74 -9.57 2.46
CA THR A 83 -6.13 -9.10 2.55
C THR A 83 -6.14 -7.59 2.68
N ILE A 84 -6.77 -6.90 1.74
CA ILE A 84 -6.95 -5.45 1.75
C ILE A 84 -8.45 -5.16 1.88
N ASP A 85 -8.83 -4.53 2.99
CA ASP A 85 -10.19 -4.08 3.27
C ASP A 85 -10.22 -2.54 3.27
N LEU A 86 -10.92 -1.98 2.28
CA LEU A 86 -11.03 -0.54 2.05
C LEU A 86 -12.43 -0.09 2.45
N LYS A 87 -12.55 0.58 3.60
CA LYS A 87 -13.83 0.90 4.24
C LYS A 87 -14.37 2.29 3.93
N SER A 88 -13.62 3.12 3.22
CA SER A 88 -14.06 4.47 2.85
C SER A 88 -13.57 4.86 1.47
N THR A 89 -14.27 5.79 0.81
CA THR A 89 -13.88 6.36 -0.48
C THR A 89 -12.45 6.91 -0.45
N THR A 90 -12.08 7.62 0.62
CA THR A 90 -10.73 8.17 0.78
C THR A 90 -9.68 7.07 0.88
N GLN A 91 -9.93 6.03 1.68
CA GLN A 91 -9.02 4.88 1.80
C GLN A 91 -8.92 4.11 0.47
N CYS A 92 -10.04 3.95 -0.24
CA CYS A 92 -10.07 3.34 -1.57
C CYS A 92 -9.14 4.09 -2.52
N LYS A 93 -9.33 5.40 -2.67
CA LYS A 93 -8.50 6.23 -3.56
C LYS A 93 -7.03 6.18 -3.17
N ILE A 94 -6.70 6.42 -1.91
CA ILE A 94 -5.30 6.48 -1.45
C ILE A 94 -4.62 5.12 -1.66
N THR A 95 -5.26 4.02 -1.25
CA THR A 95 -4.67 2.69 -1.34
C THR A 95 -4.57 2.22 -2.78
N LEU A 96 -5.61 2.38 -3.61
CA LEU A 96 -5.56 1.99 -5.02
C LEU A 96 -4.53 2.82 -5.79
N LEU A 97 -4.41 4.13 -5.51
CA LEU A 97 -3.33 4.94 -6.07
C LEU A 97 -1.96 4.50 -5.57
N ALA A 98 -1.83 4.14 -4.30
CA ALA A 98 -0.57 3.61 -3.77
C ALA A 98 -0.19 2.27 -4.43
N LEU A 99 -1.16 1.40 -4.69
CA LEU A 99 -0.99 0.14 -5.43
C LEU A 99 -0.63 0.36 -6.90
N SER A 100 -1.01 1.50 -7.48
CA SER A 100 -0.69 1.85 -8.87
C SER A 100 0.75 2.31 -9.10
N LYS A 101 1.43 2.82 -8.07
CA LYS A 101 2.78 3.42 -8.19
C LYS A 101 3.87 2.35 -8.05
N ARG A 102 4.81 2.25 -9.00
CA ARG A 102 6.01 1.38 -8.85
C ARG A 102 6.80 1.81 -7.60
N PRO A 103 7.13 0.92 -6.64
CA PRO A 103 7.29 -0.55 -6.76
C PRO A 103 6.05 -1.38 -6.38
N ALA A 104 4.85 -0.82 -6.30
CA ALA A 104 3.68 -1.54 -5.83
C ALA A 104 3.19 -2.68 -6.74
N THR A 105 3.77 -2.92 -7.92
CA THR A 105 3.63 -4.21 -8.63
C THR A 105 4.10 -5.38 -7.74
N GLU A 106 5.15 -5.17 -6.94
CA GLU A 106 5.65 -6.17 -5.98
C GLU A 106 4.74 -6.35 -4.76
N ARG A 107 3.92 -5.35 -4.41
CA ARG A 107 2.97 -5.44 -3.29
C ARG A 107 1.63 -6.00 -3.73
N SER A 108 1.14 -5.53 -4.87
CA SER A 108 -0.15 -5.92 -5.45
C SER A 108 -0.17 -7.38 -5.88
N VAL A 109 0.98 -7.97 -6.26
CA VAL A 109 1.09 -9.41 -6.53
C VAL A 109 0.80 -10.29 -5.31
N HIS A 110 0.84 -9.74 -4.10
CA HIS A 110 0.53 -10.47 -2.88
C HIS A 110 -0.95 -10.37 -2.47
N VAL A 111 -1.74 -9.55 -3.15
CA VAL A 111 -3.15 -9.35 -2.82
C VAL A 111 -3.96 -10.56 -3.27
N ARG A 112 -4.49 -11.30 -2.29
CA ARG A 112 -5.36 -12.46 -2.50
C ARG A 112 -6.82 -12.11 -2.30
N ARG A 113 -7.13 -11.23 -1.34
CA ARG A 113 -8.48 -10.74 -1.07
C ARG A 113 -8.52 -9.21 -1.11
N LEU A 114 -9.42 -8.67 -1.91
CA LEU A 114 -9.67 -7.23 -2.00
C LEU A 114 -11.15 -6.97 -1.73
N VAL A 115 -11.43 -6.23 -0.66
CA VAL A 115 -12.77 -5.78 -0.27
C VAL A 115 -12.83 -4.27 -0.46
N VAL A 116 -13.77 -3.79 -1.27
CA VAL A 116 -13.92 -2.37 -1.61
C VAL A 116 -15.28 -1.89 -1.17
N ARG A 117 -15.30 -1.02 -0.16
CA ARG A 117 -16.50 -0.43 0.45
C ARG A 117 -16.41 1.09 0.38
N PRO A 118 -16.73 1.71 -0.77
CA PRO A 118 -16.53 3.14 -0.98
C PRO A 118 -17.44 4.00 -0.09
N ASN A 119 -18.64 3.52 0.24
CA ASN A 119 -19.71 4.31 0.83
C ASN A 119 -20.18 3.82 2.20
N ASN A 120 -19.28 3.27 3.04
CA ASN A 120 -19.69 2.83 4.38
C ASN A 120 -20.01 4.04 5.29
N PRO A 121 -21.29 4.23 5.70
CA PRO A 121 -21.71 5.37 6.51
C PRO A 121 -21.05 5.40 7.90
N GLU A 122 -20.58 4.26 8.40
CA GLU A 122 -19.89 4.18 9.70
C GLU A 122 -18.49 4.83 9.68
N TRP A 123 -17.91 5.03 8.49
CA TRP A 123 -16.52 5.50 8.32
C TRP A 123 -16.41 6.82 7.54
N SER A 124 -17.48 7.24 6.87
CA SER A 124 -17.64 8.58 6.32
C SER A 124 -17.92 9.54 7.47
N GLY A 125 -16.90 9.83 8.28
CA GLY A 125 -17.00 10.69 9.46
C GLY A 125 -17.26 12.17 9.13
N ASP A 126 -18.14 12.46 8.18
CA ASP A 126 -18.60 13.81 7.89
C ASP A 126 -19.79 14.13 8.82
N PRO A 127 -19.60 14.96 9.86
CA PRO A 127 -20.65 15.31 10.79
C PRO A 127 -21.59 16.39 10.22
N SER A 128 -21.33 16.88 8.99
CA SER A 128 -21.81 18.18 8.54
C SER A 128 -22.90 18.17 7.47
N GLY A 129 -23.34 17.01 7.01
CA GLY A 129 -24.50 16.88 6.13
C GLY A 129 -24.46 15.60 5.32
N GLU A 130 -25.63 15.01 5.08
CA GLU A 130 -25.81 13.90 4.14
C GLU A 130 -25.13 14.27 2.80
N PRO A 131 -24.04 13.61 2.41
CA PRO A 131 -23.44 13.86 1.11
C PRO A 131 -24.51 13.59 0.03
N ASP A 132 -24.65 14.52 -0.91
CA ASP A 132 -25.60 14.38 -2.01
C ASP A 132 -25.39 13.01 -2.69
N SER A 133 -26.45 12.21 -2.75
CA SER A 133 -26.42 10.83 -3.26
C SER A 133 -25.79 10.76 -4.67
N ALA A 134 -26.00 11.80 -5.49
CA ALA A 134 -25.39 11.91 -6.81
C ALA A 134 -23.84 11.98 -6.75
N THR A 135 -23.29 12.67 -5.75
CA THR A 135 -21.83 12.79 -5.56
C THR A 135 -21.23 11.47 -5.09
N MET A 136 -21.91 10.73 -4.22
CA MET A 136 -21.47 9.42 -3.75
C MET A 136 -21.37 8.39 -4.89
N LEU A 137 -22.38 8.37 -5.77
CA LEU A 137 -22.39 7.51 -6.96
C LEU A 137 -21.25 7.84 -7.92
N LEU A 138 -20.97 9.13 -8.16
CA LEU A 138 -19.85 9.56 -9.00
C LEU A 138 -18.49 9.12 -8.44
N GLU A 139 -18.31 9.16 -7.12
CA GLU A 139 -17.07 8.73 -6.49
C GLU A 139 -16.90 7.20 -6.51
N GLU A 140 -17.99 6.47 -6.33
CA GLU A 140 -18.03 5.04 -6.47
C GLU A 140 -17.67 4.59 -7.90
N GLU A 141 -18.24 5.24 -8.92
CA GLU A 141 -17.93 4.97 -10.32
C GLU A 141 -16.43 5.23 -10.63
N ARG A 142 -15.85 6.28 -10.03
CA ARG A 142 -14.40 6.56 -10.14
C ARG A 142 -13.55 5.45 -9.52
N ILE A 143 -13.96 4.92 -8.38
CA ILE A 143 -13.27 3.81 -7.72
C ILE A 143 -13.36 2.54 -8.58
N ALA A 144 -14.54 2.22 -9.12
CA ALA A 144 -14.72 1.10 -10.03
C ALA A 144 -13.82 1.22 -11.28
N LYS A 145 -13.74 2.42 -11.89
CA LYS A 145 -12.83 2.72 -13.01
C LYS A 145 -11.36 2.50 -12.62
N LEU A 146 -10.94 2.93 -11.43
CA LEU A 146 -9.58 2.71 -10.93
C LEU A 146 -9.26 1.23 -10.76
N VAL A 147 -10.17 0.45 -10.17
CA VAL A 147 -10.02 -1.01 -10.02
C VAL A 147 -9.89 -1.67 -11.39
N ASN A 148 -10.74 -1.33 -12.34
CA ASN A 148 -10.69 -1.85 -13.71
C ASN A 148 -9.33 -1.56 -14.38
N VAL A 149 -8.83 -0.32 -14.29
CA VAL A 149 -7.50 0.05 -14.84
C VAL A 149 -6.37 -0.75 -14.19
N LEU A 150 -6.41 -0.95 -12.88
CA LEU A 150 -5.39 -1.74 -12.17
C LEU A 150 -5.46 -3.22 -12.53
N ALA A 151 -6.65 -3.78 -12.65
CA ALA A 151 -6.89 -5.15 -13.06
C ALA A 151 -6.32 -5.40 -14.48
N ARG A 152 -6.64 -4.54 -15.45
CA ARG A 152 -6.13 -4.62 -16.83
C ARG A 152 -4.61 -4.49 -16.93
N LYS A 153 -3.99 -3.77 -15.98
CA LYS A 153 -2.53 -3.64 -15.87
C LYS A 153 -1.85 -4.83 -15.18
N GLY A 154 -2.61 -5.83 -14.72
CA GLY A 154 -2.06 -7.02 -14.08
C GLY A 154 -1.62 -6.78 -12.63
N HIS A 155 -2.21 -5.82 -11.91
CA HIS A 155 -1.91 -5.65 -10.48
C HIS A 155 -2.56 -6.73 -9.61
N PHE A 156 -3.63 -7.39 -10.09
CA PHE A 156 -4.43 -8.33 -9.31
C PHE A 156 -4.30 -9.78 -9.79
N VAL A 157 -3.14 -10.17 -10.31
CA VAL A 157 -2.89 -11.52 -10.88
C VAL A 157 -3.02 -12.65 -9.87
N SER A 158 -2.78 -12.35 -8.59
CA SER A 158 -2.91 -13.31 -7.49
C SER A 158 -4.27 -13.23 -6.78
N LEU A 159 -5.18 -12.38 -7.25
CA LEU A 159 -6.44 -12.16 -6.56
C LEU A 159 -7.32 -13.42 -6.65
N ASP A 160 -7.72 -13.93 -5.50
CA ASP A 160 -8.58 -15.11 -5.34
C ASP A 160 -10.02 -14.67 -4.98
N THR A 161 -10.18 -13.56 -4.26
CA THR A 161 -11.49 -13.06 -3.81
C THR A 161 -11.59 -11.56 -4.00
N PHE A 162 -12.67 -11.13 -4.65
CA PHE A 162 -13.03 -9.72 -4.76
C PHE A 162 -14.45 -9.52 -4.21
N GLU A 163 -14.60 -8.55 -3.33
CA GLU A 163 -15.88 -8.19 -2.70
C GLU A 163 -16.12 -6.71 -2.96
N TRP A 164 -17.25 -6.41 -3.60
CA TRP A 164 -17.73 -5.05 -3.82
C TRP A 164 -18.93 -4.79 -2.91
N ASP A 165 -18.81 -3.76 -2.09
CA ASP A 165 -19.85 -3.32 -1.15
C ASP A 165 -20.11 -1.83 -1.35
N GLY A 166 -20.65 -1.51 -2.53
CA GLY A 166 -21.04 -0.17 -2.94
C GLY A 166 -22.55 -0.05 -3.13
N LEU A 167 -23.03 1.18 -3.33
CA LEU A 167 -24.45 1.47 -3.56
C LEU A 167 -24.92 0.96 -4.93
N GLU A 168 -24.01 0.96 -5.92
CA GLU A 168 -24.30 0.54 -7.28
C GLU A 168 -23.37 -0.61 -7.70
N MET A 169 -23.89 -1.53 -8.50
CA MET A 169 -23.06 -2.59 -9.05
C MET A 169 -22.13 -2.04 -10.14
N PRO A 170 -20.82 -2.28 -10.10
CA PRO A 170 -19.92 -1.84 -11.14
C PRO A 170 -20.20 -2.57 -12.45
N GLY A 171 -19.92 -1.89 -13.55
CA GLY A 171 -20.17 -2.43 -14.90
C GLY A 171 -19.39 -3.71 -15.22
N PRO A 172 -19.84 -4.48 -16.23
CA PRO A 172 -19.29 -5.79 -16.58
C PRO A 172 -17.79 -5.74 -16.93
N ASP A 173 -17.33 -4.64 -17.53
CA ASP A 173 -15.93 -4.44 -17.92
C ASP A 173 -14.94 -4.58 -16.76
N MET A 174 -15.34 -4.24 -15.53
CA MET A 174 -14.50 -4.37 -14.35
C MET A 174 -14.36 -5.84 -13.95
N TRP A 175 -15.47 -6.57 -13.95
CA TRP A 175 -15.51 -7.99 -13.63
C TRP A 175 -14.72 -8.81 -14.65
N ASP A 176 -14.86 -8.48 -15.93
CA ASP A 176 -14.10 -9.14 -16.98
C ASP A 176 -12.60 -8.86 -16.86
N ALA A 177 -12.21 -7.64 -16.48
CA ALA A 177 -10.81 -7.32 -16.20
C ALA A 177 -10.25 -8.11 -14.99
N LEU A 178 -11.06 -8.37 -13.97
CA LEU A 178 -10.68 -9.17 -12.81
C LEU A 178 -10.61 -10.67 -13.12
N ARG A 179 -11.49 -11.19 -13.99
CA ARG A 179 -11.52 -12.60 -14.42
C ARG A 179 -10.29 -13.04 -15.22
N ILE A 180 -9.54 -12.10 -15.78
CA ILE A 180 -8.23 -12.40 -16.39
C ILE A 180 -7.28 -12.99 -15.33
N SER A 181 -7.49 -12.69 -14.04
CA SER A 181 -6.87 -13.45 -12.95
C SER A 181 -7.56 -14.81 -12.79
N PRO A 182 -6.82 -15.92 -12.89
CA PRO A 182 -7.38 -17.27 -13.03
C PRO A 182 -8.15 -17.81 -11.81
N ARG A 183 -8.39 -17.00 -10.77
CA ARG A 183 -8.92 -17.46 -9.47
C ARG A 183 -9.97 -16.55 -8.82
N VAL A 184 -10.40 -15.47 -9.47
CA VAL A 184 -11.35 -14.55 -8.84
C VAL A 184 -12.76 -15.17 -8.83
N TRP A 185 -13.21 -15.57 -7.65
CA TRP A 185 -14.61 -15.88 -7.41
C TRP A 185 -15.36 -14.58 -7.16
N CYS A 186 -16.37 -14.30 -8.00
CA CYS A 186 -17.30 -13.21 -7.74
C CYS A 186 -18.30 -13.70 -6.69
N THR A 187 -18.32 -13.12 -5.50
CA THR A 187 -19.27 -13.51 -4.44
C THR A 187 -20.73 -13.18 -4.77
N GLN A 188 -21.01 -12.56 -5.93
CA GLN A 188 -22.38 -12.35 -6.43
C GLN A 188 -23.19 -13.64 -6.58
N ASP A 189 -22.54 -14.78 -6.87
CA ASP A 189 -23.27 -16.05 -7.07
C ASP A 189 -23.85 -16.63 -5.78
N ILE A 190 -23.45 -16.15 -4.59
CA ILE A 190 -23.97 -16.68 -3.31
C ILE A 190 -25.31 -16.02 -2.93
N ALA A 191 -25.56 -14.77 -3.33
CA ALA A 191 -26.84 -14.11 -3.05
C ALA A 191 -27.99 -14.67 -3.92
N ALA A 192 -27.68 -15.29 -5.07
CA ALA A 192 -28.66 -15.98 -5.91
C ALA A 192 -28.84 -17.47 -5.57
N ALA A 193 -28.08 -18.01 -4.60
CA ALA A 193 -28.04 -19.43 -4.27
C ALA A 193 -28.56 -19.77 -2.86
N LEU A 194 -29.18 -18.82 -2.17
CA LEU A 194 -29.94 -19.10 -0.94
C LEU A 194 -31.43 -19.28 -1.29
N PRO A 195 -32.03 -20.44 -0.98
CA PRO A 195 -33.46 -20.70 -1.20
C PRO A 195 -34.37 -19.90 -0.26
#